data_AF-A0AAU0VB70-F1
#
_entry.id   AF-A0AAU0VB70-F1
#
_cell.length_a   1.000
_cell.length_b   1.000
_cell.length_c   1.000
_cell.angle_alpha   90.00
_cell.angle_beta   90.00
_cell.angle_gamma   90.00
#
_symmetry.space_group_name_H-M   'P 1'
#
loop_
_entity.id
_entity.type
_entity.pdbx_description
1 polymer ?
#
loop_
_entity_poly.entity_id
_entity_poly.type
_entity_poly.pdbx_seq_one_letter_code
_entity_poly.pdbx_strand_id
1 'polypeptide(L)'
;MGGTTTYVRFQSTERSPRGHFPGIFALANGLAREGRLTEEQRRFWRSANDWYDAAYTDPSRVDPTVYDPGVNPGAVAWFKETATHLLDRIPGYLALLAAHGVPCERLDSADPGRVVYEDEHQVVVVPRSTGTHPTATLNSPVPHGT
;
A
#
# COMPACT_ATOMS: atom_id res chain seq x y z
N MET A 1 -13.50 5.31 25.86
CA MET A 1 -13.80 4.40 24.75
C MET A 1 -12.85 4.76 23.62
N GLY A 2 -11.71 4.08 23.51
CA GLY A 2 -10.77 4.33 22.41
C GLY A 2 -11.30 3.62 21.17
N GLY A 3 -11.92 4.36 20.25
CA GLY A 3 -12.34 3.81 18.97
C GLY A 3 -11.11 3.27 18.25
N THR A 4 -11.13 1.99 17.89
CA THR A 4 -10.06 1.40 17.09
C THR A 4 -10.19 1.99 15.69
N THR A 5 -9.30 2.90 15.30
CA THR A 5 -9.28 3.46 13.95
C THR A 5 -8.96 2.33 12.97
N THR A 6 -9.92 1.97 12.12
CA THR A 6 -9.68 1.05 11.02
C THR A 6 -8.96 1.78 9.90
N TYR A 7 -7.95 1.13 9.34
CA TYR A 7 -7.19 1.60 8.20
C TYR A 7 -7.49 0.73 6.99
N VAL A 8 -7.55 1.36 5.82
CA VAL A 8 -7.92 0.73 4.55
C VAL A 8 -6.80 0.95 3.53
N ARG A 9 -6.44 -0.10 2.80
CA ARG A 9 -5.49 -0.01 1.69
C ARG A 9 -6.00 -0.77 0.48
N PHE A 10 -5.76 -0.21 -0.70
CA PHE A 10 -5.97 -0.88 -1.97
C PHE A 10 -4.62 -1.13 -2.61
N GLN A 11 -4.31 -2.39 -2.90
CA GLN A 11 -2.99 -2.79 -3.39
C GLN A 11 -3.05 -3.88 -4.45
N SER A 12 -1.94 -4.09 -5.15
CA SER A 12 -1.73 -5.24 -6.03
C SER A 12 -1.79 -6.54 -5.24
N THR A 13 -2.30 -7.60 -5.86
CA THR A 13 -2.21 -8.97 -5.33
C THR A 13 -0.81 -9.57 -5.47
N GLU A 14 0.05 -8.93 -6.28
CA GLU A 14 1.42 -9.36 -6.54
C GLU A 14 2.44 -8.35 -5.99
N ARG A 15 3.55 -8.88 -5.47
CA ARG A 15 4.68 -8.06 -5.02
C ARG A 15 5.42 -7.47 -6.22
N SER A 16 5.79 -6.20 -6.11
CA SER A 16 6.76 -5.61 -7.01
C SER A 16 8.15 -6.24 -6.84
N PRO A 17 9.07 -6.08 -7.81
CA PRO A 17 10.46 -6.49 -7.66
C PRO A 17 11.17 -5.90 -6.43
N ARG A 18 10.63 -4.79 -5.88
CA ARG A 18 11.09 -4.15 -4.64
C ARG A 18 10.50 -4.75 -3.37
N GLY A 19 9.81 -5.89 -3.47
CA GLY A 19 9.35 -6.70 -2.35
C GLY A 19 8.08 -6.24 -1.64
N HIS A 20 7.49 -5.10 -2.03
CA HIS A 20 6.23 -4.56 -1.50
C HIS A 20 5.09 -4.69 -2.51
N PHE A 21 3.85 -4.71 -2.03
CA PHE A 21 2.64 -4.67 -2.85
C PHE A 21 2.32 -3.21 -3.24
N PRO A 22 2.43 -2.83 -4.52
CA PRO A 22 2.13 -1.46 -4.95
C PRO A 22 0.71 -1.05 -4.58
N GLY A 23 0.54 0.20 -4.14
CA GLY A 23 -0.79 0.75 -3.88
C GLY A 23 -1.54 1.06 -5.16
N ILE A 24 -2.85 1.32 -5.05
CA ILE A 24 -3.73 1.62 -6.18
C ILE A 24 -3.24 2.76 -7.09
N PHE A 25 -2.69 3.83 -6.51
CA PHE A 25 -2.11 4.94 -7.29
C PHE A 25 -0.85 4.51 -8.05
N ALA A 26 0.02 3.71 -7.42
CA ALA A 26 1.22 3.21 -8.09
C ALA A 26 0.87 2.30 -9.28
N LEU A 27 -0.18 1.48 -9.15
CA LEU A 27 -0.69 0.65 -10.25
C LEU A 27 -1.21 1.52 -11.41
N ALA A 28 -2.06 2.51 -11.12
CA ALA A 28 -2.60 3.40 -12.14
C ALA A 28 -1.52 4.26 -12.82
N ASN A 29 -0.55 4.76 -12.04
CA ASN A 29 0.61 5.49 -12.56
C ASN A 29 1.50 4.59 -13.42
N GLY A 30 1.61 3.29 -13.09
CA GLY A 30 2.28 2.29 -13.92
C GLY A 30 1.64 2.16 -15.30
N LEU A 31 0.32 1.96 -15.36
CA LEU A 31 -0.43 1.94 -16.62
C LEU A 31 -0.25 3.24 -17.41
N ALA A 32 -0.25 4.37 -16.72
CA ALA A 32 -0.08 5.66 -17.36
C ALA A 32 1.29 5.79 -18.03
N ARG A 33 2.36 5.47 -17.28
CA ARG A 33 3.76 5.49 -17.72
C ARG A 33 4.03 4.51 -18.86
N GLU A 34 3.38 3.36 -18.86
CA GLU A 34 3.49 2.33 -19.91
C GLU A 34 2.71 2.68 -21.19
N GLY A 35 2.00 3.82 -21.22
CA GLY A 35 1.21 4.23 -22.38
C GLY A 35 -0.03 3.38 -22.61
N ARG A 36 -0.44 2.56 -21.64
CA ARG A 36 -1.55 1.60 -21.78
C ARG A 36 -2.93 2.24 -21.73
N LEU A 37 -3.05 3.43 -21.12
CA LEU A 37 -4.34 4.13 -20.99
C LEU A 37 -4.81 4.71 -22.33
N THR A 38 -6.11 4.60 -22.59
CA THR A 38 -6.79 5.37 -23.64
C THR A 38 -6.75 6.86 -23.31
N GLU A 39 -7.07 7.71 -24.29
CA GLU A 39 -7.10 9.16 -24.09
C GLU A 39 -8.09 9.59 -23.00
N GLU A 40 -9.28 8.99 -22.98
CA GLU A 40 -10.29 9.24 -21.93
C GLU A 40 -9.78 8.83 -20.55
N GLN A 41 -9.20 7.63 -20.46
CA GLN A 41 -8.60 7.13 -19.21
C GLN A 41 -7.43 7.98 -18.74
N ARG A 42 -6.62 8.52 -19.67
CA ARG A 42 -5.53 9.45 -19.37
C ARG A 42 -6.07 10.74 -18.74
N ARG A 43 -7.14 11.31 -19.30
CA ARG A 43 -7.77 12.53 -18.78
C ARG A 43 -8.33 12.28 -17.39
N PHE A 44 -9.08 11.19 -17.22
CA PHE A 44 -9.58 10.78 -15.90
C PHE A 44 -8.43 10.63 -14.89
N TRP A 45 -7.41 9.84 -15.22
CA TRP A 45 -6.25 9.61 -14.37
C TRP A 45 -5.55 10.90 -13.99
N ARG A 46 -5.32 11.81 -14.95
CA ARG A 46 -4.66 13.10 -14.68
C ARG A 46 -5.49 13.98 -13.76
N SER A 47 -6.76 14.22 -14.10
CA SER A 47 -7.65 15.05 -13.28
C SER A 47 -7.86 14.48 -11.87
N ALA A 48 -7.87 13.16 -11.72
CA ALA A 48 -7.98 12.51 -10.42
C ALA A 48 -6.70 12.70 -9.58
N ASN A 49 -5.51 12.49 -10.15
CA ASN A 49 -4.24 12.73 -9.43
C ASN A 49 -4.05 14.20 -9.09
N ASP A 50 -4.32 15.13 -10.01
CA ASP A 50 -4.23 16.57 -9.75
C ASP A 50 -5.12 16.98 -8.57
N TRP A 51 -6.29 16.36 -8.44
CA TRP A 51 -7.16 16.58 -7.28
C TRP A 51 -6.56 16.02 -5.98
N TYR A 52 -6.00 14.81 -5.98
CA TYR A 52 -5.35 14.26 -4.77
C TYR A 52 -4.14 15.10 -4.36
N ASP A 53 -3.31 15.52 -5.31
CA ASP A 53 -2.13 16.36 -5.06
C ASP A 53 -2.49 17.73 -4.50
N ALA A 54 -3.66 18.27 -4.88
CA ALA A 54 -4.17 19.55 -4.37
C ALA A 54 -4.90 19.41 -3.02
N ALA A 55 -5.61 18.30 -2.82
CA ALA A 55 -6.45 18.11 -1.64
C ALA A 55 -5.70 17.53 -0.44
N TYR A 56 -4.56 16.84 -0.65
CA TYR A 56 -3.87 16.12 0.41
C TYR A 56 -2.37 16.39 0.46
N THR A 57 -1.83 16.21 1.67
CA THR A 57 -0.41 16.35 1.91
C THR A 57 0.33 15.13 1.36
N ASP A 58 1.33 15.39 0.53
CA ASP A 58 2.34 14.39 0.18
C ASP A 58 3.26 14.19 1.39
N PRO A 59 3.27 13.00 2.03
CA PRO A 59 4.10 12.75 3.21
C PRO A 59 5.58 13.00 2.95
N SER A 60 6.06 12.78 1.73
CA SER A 60 7.47 12.99 1.37
C SER A 60 7.87 14.47 1.30
N ARG A 61 6.91 15.39 1.18
CA ARG A 61 7.15 16.84 1.28
C ARG A 61 7.26 17.32 2.72
N VAL A 62 6.65 16.60 3.66
CA VAL A 62 6.75 16.89 5.09
C VAL A 62 8.03 16.30 5.65
N ASP A 63 8.29 15.03 5.37
CA ASP A 63 9.50 14.33 5.76
C ASP A 63 9.96 13.42 4.61
N PRO A 64 11.10 13.74 3.95
CA PRO A 64 11.59 12.96 2.82
C PRO A 64 12.01 11.54 3.19
N THR A 65 12.20 11.24 4.49
CA THR A 65 12.59 9.91 4.96
C THR A 65 11.42 8.93 5.08
N VAL A 66 10.16 9.40 4.96
CA VAL A 66 8.94 8.57 5.12
C VAL A 66 8.94 7.34 4.23
N TYR A 67 9.35 7.49 2.97
CA TYR A 67 9.46 6.40 2.00
C TYR A 67 10.90 6.00 1.67
N ASP A 68 11.89 6.50 2.43
CA ASP A 68 13.28 6.12 2.24
C ASP A 68 13.44 4.63 2.61
N PRO A 69 13.86 3.75 1.68
CA PRO A 69 13.97 2.32 1.94
C PRO A 69 15.08 1.94 2.92
N GLY A 70 16.08 2.82 3.14
CA GLY A 70 17.12 2.64 4.13
C GLY A 70 16.68 2.98 5.55
N VAL A 71 15.71 3.90 5.70
CA VAL A 71 15.16 4.33 7.01
C VAL A 71 13.89 3.56 7.36
N ASN A 72 12.96 3.45 6.41
CA ASN A 72 11.63 2.88 6.55
C ASN A 72 11.40 1.81 5.47
N PRO A 73 12.05 0.63 5.58
CA PRO A 73 12.00 -0.40 4.56
C PRO A 73 10.58 -0.92 4.36
N GLY A 74 10.08 -0.83 3.12
CA GLY A 74 8.75 -1.33 2.76
C GLY A 74 7.60 -0.45 3.28
N ALA A 75 7.86 0.82 3.61
CA ALA A 75 6.83 1.77 4.02
C ALA A 75 5.68 1.83 3.00
N VAL A 76 4.44 1.77 3.50
CA VAL A 76 3.22 1.78 2.69
C VAL A 76 2.15 2.67 3.32
N ALA A 77 1.45 3.44 2.48
CA ALA A 77 0.33 4.29 2.90
C ALA A 77 -0.97 3.50 3.09
N TRP A 78 -1.75 3.89 4.08
CA TRP A 78 -3.11 3.43 4.33
C TRP A 78 -4.00 4.64 4.54
N PHE A 79 -5.23 4.57 4.05
CA PHE A 79 -6.27 5.55 4.36
C PHE A 79 -6.84 5.25 5.74
N LYS A 80 -7.22 6.28 6.49
CA LYS A 80 -8.14 6.11 7.61
C LYS A 80 -9.53 5.82 7.04
N GLU A 81 -10.29 4.91 7.65
CA GLU A 81 -11.66 4.62 7.19
C GLU A 81 -12.57 5.85 7.22
N THR A 82 -12.27 6.82 8.10
CA THR A 82 -12.95 8.11 8.19
C THR A 82 -12.65 9.06 7.04
N ALA A 83 -11.66 8.76 6.19
CA ALA A 83 -11.24 9.56 5.05
C ALA A 83 -12.17 9.34 3.85
N THR A 84 -13.48 9.44 4.07
CA THR A 84 -14.55 9.11 3.10
C THR A 84 -14.39 9.87 1.79
N HIS A 85 -14.05 11.15 1.86
CA HIS A 85 -13.81 11.99 0.67
C HIS A 85 -12.71 11.45 -0.26
N LEU A 86 -11.71 10.74 0.28
CA LEU A 86 -10.67 10.08 -0.50
C LEU A 86 -11.18 8.74 -1.04
N LEU A 87 -11.88 7.98 -0.19
CA LEU A 87 -12.38 6.67 -0.52
C LEU A 87 -13.45 6.72 -1.62
N ASP A 88 -14.27 7.77 -1.69
CA ASP A 88 -15.33 7.96 -2.68
C ASP A 88 -14.82 8.00 -4.13
N ARG A 89 -13.52 8.31 -4.33
CA ARG A 89 -12.90 8.36 -5.66
C ARG A 89 -12.17 7.08 -6.05
N ILE A 90 -11.92 6.19 -5.09
CA ILE A 90 -11.28 4.88 -5.32
C ILE A 90 -12.01 4.02 -6.35
N PRO A 91 -13.37 3.97 -6.40
CA PRO A 91 -14.07 3.21 -7.42
C PRO A 91 -13.65 3.53 -8.86
N GLY A 92 -13.31 4.80 -9.15
CA GLY A 92 -12.82 5.20 -10.48
C GLY A 92 -11.45 4.59 -10.83
N TYR A 93 -10.55 4.49 -9.84
CA TYR A 93 -9.27 3.80 -10.02
C TYR A 93 -9.45 2.28 -10.14
N LEU A 94 -10.36 1.68 -9.36
CA LEU A 94 -10.65 0.25 -9.48
C LEU A 94 -11.22 -0.11 -10.86
N ALA A 95 -12.14 0.71 -11.38
CA ALA A 95 -12.67 0.56 -12.73
C ALA A 95 -11.56 0.69 -13.79
N LEU A 96 -10.66 1.67 -13.62
CA LEU A 96 -9.50 1.85 -14.49
C LEU A 96 -8.61 0.61 -14.50
N LEU A 97 -8.23 0.08 -13.33
CA LEU A 97 -7.37 -1.10 -13.22
C LEU A 97 -8.05 -2.35 -13.80
N ALA A 98 -9.34 -2.55 -13.51
CA ALA A 98 -10.12 -3.67 -14.02
C ALA A 98 -10.20 -3.66 -15.55
N ALA A 99 -10.38 -2.50 -16.18
CA ALA A 99 -10.38 -2.35 -17.63
C ALA A 99 -9.05 -2.78 -18.30
N HIS A 100 -7.96 -2.82 -17.54
CA HIS A 100 -6.62 -3.22 -17.99
C HIS A 100 -6.19 -4.60 -17.46
N GLY A 101 -7.09 -5.33 -16.80
CA GLY A 101 -6.80 -6.65 -16.23
C GLY A 101 -5.75 -6.60 -15.11
N VAL A 102 -5.59 -5.46 -14.43
CA VAL A 102 -4.65 -5.32 -13.31
C VAL A 102 -5.37 -5.67 -12.02
N PRO A 103 -5.00 -6.77 -11.34
CA PRO A 103 -5.65 -7.18 -10.10
C PRO A 103 -5.33 -6.20 -8.97
N CYS A 104 -6.35 -5.88 -8.17
CA CYS A 104 -6.25 -5.04 -6.99
C CYS A 104 -7.17 -5.58 -5.90
N GLU A 105 -6.65 -5.69 -4.68
CA GLU A 105 -7.38 -6.11 -3.49
C GLU A 105 -7.52 -4.96 -2.49
N ARG A 106 -8.58 -5.03 -1.68
CA ARG A 106 -8.77 -4.17 -0.51
C ARG A 106 -8.31 -4.93 0.74
N LEU A 107 -7.54 -4.25 1.58
CA LEU A 107 -7.15 -4.68 2.90
C LEU A 107 -7.71 -3.73 3.95
N ASP A 108 -8.14 -4.30 5.07
CA ASP A 108 -8.62 -3.58 6.25
C ASP A 108 -7.80 -4.05 7.46
N SER A 109 -7.30 -3.11 8.26
CA SER A 109 -6.51 -3.42 9.45
C SER A 109 -6.67 -2.36 10.52
N ALA A 110 -6.81 -2.79 11.78
CA ALA A 110 -6.74 -1.93 12.95
C ALA A 110 -5.29 -1.62 13.40
N ASP A 111 -4.32 -2.40 12.92
CA ASP A 111 -2.90 -2.30 13.29
C ASP A 111 -2.03 -2.66 12.07
N PRO A 112 -1.95 -1.77 11.07
CA PRO A 112 -1.27 -2.05 9.80
C PRO A 112 0.26 -2.08 9.91
N GLY A 113 0.84 -1.66 11.05
CA GLY A 113 2.27 -1.70 11.30
C GLY A 113 2.79 -0.58 12.20
N ARG A 114 4.10 -0.32 12.15
CA ARG A 114 4.71 0.81 12.85
C ARG A 114 4.45 2.09 12.05
N VAL A 115 3.65 3.00 12.61
CA VAL A 115 3.37 4.32 12.01
C VAL A 115 4.65 5.14 11.97
N VAL A 116 4.97 5.68 10.79
CA VAL A 116 6.11 6.60 10.55
C VAL A 116 5.63 7.97 10.07
N TYR A 117 4.36 8.08 9.67
CA TYR A 117 3.68 9.32 9.36
C TYR A 117 2.19 9.16 9.61
N GLU A 118 1.54 10.20 10.11
CA GLU A 118 0.09 10.26 10.30
C GLU A 118 -0.42 11.69 10.10
N ASP A 119 -1.51 11.81 9.34
CA ASP A 119 -2.28 13.05 9.21
C ASP A 119 -3.79 12.78 9.44
N GLU A 120 -4.66 13.73 9.12
CA GLU A 120 -6.12 13.58 9.29
C GLU A 120 -6.73 12.43 8.46
N HIS A 121 -6.11 12.06 7.34
CA HIS A 121 -6.69 11.21 6.30
C HIS A 121 -5.94 9.89 6.07
N GLN A 122 -4.66 9.82 6.40
CA GLN A 122 -3.80 8.67 6.10
C GLN A 122 -2.76 8.41 7.19
N VAL A 123 -2.22 7.19 7.16
CA VAL A 123 -1.02 6.78 7.88
C VAL A 123 -0.05 6.13 6.91
N VAL A 124 1.25 6.39 7.08
CA VAL A 124 2.30 5.58 6.45
C VAL A 124 2.88 4.68 7.51
N VAL A 125 2.95 3.39 7.21
CA VAL A 125 3.46 2.40 8.15
C VAL A 125 4.58 1.60 7.53
N VAL A 126 5.54 1.21 8.37
CA VAL A 126 6.46 0.12 8.09
C VAL A 126 5.75 -1.18 8.51
N PRO A 127 5.47 -2.11 7.57
CA PRO A 127 4.90 -3.41 7.92
C PRO A 127 5.79 -4.10 8.92
N ARG A 128 5.22 -4.67 9.99
CA ARG A 128 6.01 -5.53 10.87
C ARG A 128 6.44 -6.72 10.04
N SER A 129 7.74 -7.02 10.02
CA SER A 129 8.22 -8.29 9.49
C SER A 129 7.45 -9.38 10.21
N THR A 130 6.57 -10.10 9.50
CA THR A 130 6.09 -11.38 10.02
C THR A 130 7.35 -12.21 10.18
N GLY A 131 7.80 -12.36 11.43
CA GLY A 131 8.94 -13.20 11.72
C GLY A 131 8.69 -14.54 11.06
N THR A 132 9.55 -14.93 10.14
CA THR A 132 9.70 -16.32 9.73
C THR A 132 9.76 -17.12 11.02
N HIS A 133 8.71 -17.87 11.35
CA HIS A 133 8.84 -18.95 12.32
C HIS A 133 9.86 -19.92 11.72
N PRO A 134 11.04 -20.15 12.33
CA PRO A 134 11.87 -21.27 11.91
C PRO A 134 11.19 -22.53 12.41
N THR A 135 10.42 -23.21 11.57
CA THR A 135 9.94 -24.56 11.87
C THR A 135 10.62 -25.54 10.93
N ALA A 136 11.76 -26.06 11.39
CA ALA A 136 12.19 -27.41 11.07
C ALA A 136 13.21 -27.83 12.13
N THR A 137 12.68 -28.43 13.20
CA THR A 137 13.37 -29.30 14.14
C THR A 137 14.31 -30.23 13.38
N LEU A 138 15.63 -30.02 13.46
CA LEU A 138 16.57 -31.07 13.09
C LEU A 138 16.67 -32.04 14.27
N ASN A 139 16.09 -33.22 14.08
CA ASN A 139 16.20 -34.37 14.96
C ASN A 139 17.66 -34.62 15.37
N SER A 140 17.90 -34.76 16.67
CA SER A 140 19.10 -35.40 17.20
C SER A 140 19.10 -36.89 16.83
N PRO A 141 20.19 -37.46 16.29
CA PRO A 141 20.34 -38.90 16.25
C PRO A 141 20.82 -39.40 17.62
N VAL A 142 20.08 -40.37 18.16
CA VAL A 142 20.43 -41.16 19.35
C VAL A 142 21.70 -41.96 19.08
N PRO A 143 22.70 -42.01 19.99
CA PRO A 143 23.83 -42.90 19.83
C PRO A 143 23.44 -44.33 20.23
N HIS A 144 23.37 -45.24 19.27
CA HIS A 144 23.39 -46.67 19.55
C HIS A 144 24.84 -47.16 19.52
N GLY A 145 25.36 -47.47 20.71
CA GLY A 145 26.60 -48.22 20.85
C GLY A 145 26.38 -49.71 20.56
N THR A 146 27.42 -50.36 20.07
CA THR A 146 27.81 -51.73 20.43
C THR A 146 29.32 -51.81 20.30
#